data_AF-A0A1Y1SXG2-F1
#
_entry.id   AF-A0A1Y1SXG2-F1
#
_cell.length_a   1.000
_cell.length_b   1.000
_cell.length_c   1.000
_cell.angle_alpha   90.00
_cell.angle_beta   90.00
_cell.angle_gamma   90.00
#
_symmetry.space_group_name_H-M   'P 1'
#
loop_
_entity.id
_entity.type
_entity.pdbx_description
1 polymer ?
#
loop_
_entity_poly.entity_id
_entity_poly.type
_entity_poly.pdbx_seq_one_letter_code
_entity_poly.pdbx_strand_id
1 'polypeptide(L)'
;TRFWVLKVPKITAEETDYLYHLDREVPSFLHFLKHRQLHSKHLTRMWFHPSQLKTPALKKLLANNRNRVEKELATILLMGMDHFNIDDIQLCPIDALQLLNRTRIKTDLTQLRRLLKNSWKLENQKNTLCYQRLVWWGDGSI
;
A
#
# COMPACT_ATOMS: atom_id res chain seq x y z
N THR A 1 6.14 9.72 -8.75
CA THR A 1 7.50 9.40 -8.26
C THR A 1 7.76 7.91 -8.46
N ARG A 2 8.94 7.53 -8.98
CA ARG A 2 9.35 6.13 -9.16
C ARG A 2 10.43 5.83 -8.12
N PHE A 3 10.16 4.91 -7.21
CA PHE A 3 11.10 4.51 -6.17
C PHE A 3 11.66 3.12 -6.48
N TRP A 4 12.94 2.91 -6.15
CA TRP A 4 13.51 1.57 -6.09
C TRP A 4 13.68 1.19 -4.63
N VAL A 5 12.85 0.27 -4.14
CA VAL A 5 12.89 -0.20 -2.76
C VAL A 5 13.44 -1.62 -2.75
N LEU A 6 14.59 -1.80 -2.11
CA LEU A 6 15.24 -3.07 -1.89
C LEU A 6 15.21 -3.40 -0.40
N LYS A 7 14.86 -4.64 -0.07
CA LYS A 7 14.97 -5.15 1.29
C LYS A 7 16.39 -5.68 1.47
N VAL A 8 17.21 -4.98 2.24
CA VAL A 8 18.56 -5.43 2.58
C VAL A 8 18.45 -6.51 3.66
N PRO A 9 19.09 -7.68 3.50
CA PRO A 9 19.14 -8.70 4.54
C PRO A 9 19.87 -8.16 5.78
N LYS A 10 19.47 -8.63 6.96
CA LYS A 10 20.18 -8.31 8.19
C LYS A 10 21.31 -9.31 8.38
N ILE A 11 22.43 -8.82 8.91
CA ILE A 11 23.52 -9.67 9.37
C ILE A 11 23.02 -10.42 10.61
N THR A 12 23.11 -11.75 10.60
CA THR A 12 22.61 -12.62 11.69
C THR A 12 23.70 -13.06 12.65
N ALA A 13 24.96 -13.05 12.22
CA ALA A 13 26.12 -13.43 13.01
C ALA A 13 27.12 -12.26 13.01
N GLU A 14 27.64 -11.94 14.18
CA GLU A 14 28.66 -10.90 14.33
C GLU A 14 30.02 -11.47 13.90
N GLU A 15 30.71 -10.72 13.04
CA GLU A 15 32.05 -11.06 12.55
C GLU A 15 33.01 -9.98 13.02
N THR A 16 33.97 -10.36 13.85
CA THR A 16 34.91 -9.42 14.50
C THR A 16 35.79 -8.70 13.48
N ASP A 17 36.19 -9.39 12.41
CA ASP A 17 37.09 -8.86 11.36
C ASP A 17 36.35 -8.40 10.10
N TYR A 18 35.07 -8.01 10.23
CA TYR A 18 34.21 -7.68 9.09
C TYR A 18 34.79 -6.61 8.16
N LEU A 19 35.41 -5.56 8.72
CA LEU A 19 36.03 -4.49 7.94
C LEU A 19 37.19 -4.99 7.08
N TYR A 20 38.04 -5.86 7.65
CA TYR A 20 39.16 -6.46 6.93
C TYR A 20 38.67 -7.32 5.75
N HIS A 21 37.59 -8.08 5.95
CA HIS A 21 36.98 -8.86 4.88
C HIS A 21 36.40 -7.98 3.76
N LEU A 22 35.71 -6.88 4.12
CA LEU A 22 35.19 -5.93 3.13
C LEU A 22 36.29 -5.30 2.28
N ASP A 23 37.39 -4.86 2.90
CA ASP A 23 38.52 -4.28 2.18
C ASP A 23 39.15 -5.27 1.20
N ARG A 24 39.28 -6.54 1.62
CA ARG A 24 39.78 -7.62 0.76
C ARG A 24 38.82 -7.99 -0.37
N GLU A 25 37.52 -7.74 -0.21
CA GLU A 25 36.52 -8.03 -1.24
C GLU A 25 36.52 -6.98 -2.35
N VAL A 26 36.91 -5.73 -2.08
CA VAL A 26 36.85 -4.61 -3.05
C VAL A 26 37.41 -4.97 -4.44
N PRO A 27 38.61 -5.57 -4.58
CA PRO A 27 39.16 -5.89 -5.90
C PRO A 27 38.29 -6.92 -6.65
N SER A 28 37.82 -7.95 -5.95
CA SER A 28 36.94 -8.98 -6.51
C SER A 28 35.59 -8.41 -6.91
N PHE A 29 35.01 -7.54 -6.09
CA PHE A 29 33.77 -6.84 -6.38
C PHE A 29 33.91 -5.94 -7.62
N LEU A 30 35.01 -5.20 -7.75
CA LEU A 30 35.31 -4.39 -8.93
C LEU A 30 35.48 -5.25 -10.19
N HIS A 31 36.17 -6.38 -10.09
CA HIS A 31 36.31 -7.32 -11.19
C HIS A 31 34.93 -7.83 -11.63
N PHE A 32 34.07 -8.24 -10.69
CA PHE A 32 32.70 -8.65 -10.99
C PHE A 32 31.91 -7.52 -11.68
N LEU A 33 31.96 -6.29 -11.17
CA LEU A 33 31.22 -5.17 -11.75
C LEU A 33 31.61 -4.87 -13.20
N LYS A 34 32.89 -5.05 -13.57
CA LYS A 34 33.41 -4.83 -14.93
C LYS A 34 33.05 -5.94 -15.91
N HIS A 35 33.02 -7.19 -15.46
CA HIS A 35 32.83 -8.35 -16.34
C HIS A 35 31.42 -8.94 -16.30
N ARG A 36 30.55 -8.48 -15.38
CA ARG A 36 29.19 -8.99 -15.28
C ARG A 36 28.39 -8.68 -16.54
N GLN A 37 27.58 -9.63 -16.95
CA GLN A 37 26.56 -9.41 -17.98
C GLN A 37 25.35 -8.70 -17.35
N LEU A 38 24.94 -7.57 -17.93
CA LEU A 38 23.75 -6.86 -17.49
C LEU A 38 22.50 -7.62 -17.95
N HIS A 39 21.69 -8.07 -16.99
CA HIS A 39 20.45 -8.80 -17.30
C HIS A 39 19.37 -7.89 -17.93
N SER A 40 19.37 -6.60 -17.59
CA SER A 40 18.34 -5.65 -18.03
C SER A 40 18.76 -4.88 -19.29
N LYS A 41 17.89 -4.91 -20.31
CA LYS A 41 18.00 -4.06 -21.50
C LYS A 41 17.57 -2.62 -21.17
N HIS A 42 18.16 -1.63 -21.85
CA HIS A 42 17.77 -0.23 -21.74
C HIS A 42 16.41 0.00 -22.41
N LEU A 43 15.34 0.09 -21.61
CA LEU A 43 13.97 0.21 -22.10
C LEU A 43 13.42 1.64 -22.05
N THR A 44 13.94 2.48 -21.15
CA THR A 44 13.47 3.85 -20.93
C THR A 44 14.65 4.76 -20.58
N ARG A 45 14.43 6.08 -20.50
CA ARG A 45 15.43 7.05 -19.97
C ARG A 45 15.98 6.66 -18.58
N MET A 46 15.23 5.90 -17.79
CA MET A 46 15.68 5.41 -16.47
C MET A 46 16.21 3.97 -16.53
N TRP A 47 16.58 3.47 -17.71
CA TRP A 47 17.00 2.10 -18.03
C TRP A 47 15.91 1.03 -17.85
N PHE A 48 15.07 1.14 -16.81
CA PHE A 48 14.05 0.16 -16.44
C PHE A 48 12.63 0.62 -16.78
N HIS A 49 11.75 -0.35 -17.08
CA HIS A 49 10.32 -0.12 -17.19
C HIS A 49 9.67 -0.06 -15.78
N PRO A 50 8.64 0.78 -15.53
CA PRO A 50 8.01 0.87 -14.21
C PRO A 50 7.50 -0.45 -13.64
N SER A 51 7.11 -1.41 -14.50
CA SER A 51 6.70 -2.75 -14.04
C SER A 51 7.86 -3.53 -13.40
N GLN A 52 9.10 -3.33 -13.85
CA GLN A 52 10.30 -3.99 -13.31
C GLN A 52 10.68 -3.43 -11.93
N LEU A 53 10.35 -2.17 -11.66
CA LEU A 53 10.62 -1.51 -10.38
C LEU A 53 9.57 -1.82 -9.30
N LYS A 54 8.46 -2.51 -9.65
CA LYS A 54 7.40 -2.90 -8.69
C LYS A 54 7.83 -4.09 -7.82
N THR A 55 8.79 -3.87 -6.93
CA THR A 55 9.25 -4.89 -5.98
C THR A 55 8.19 -5.18 -4.90
N PRO A 56 8.19 -6.38 -4.29
CA PRO A 56 7.32 -6.69 -3.14
C PRO A 56 7.54 -5.71 -1.97
N ALA A 57 8.78 -5.26 -1.76
CA ALA A 57 9.12 -4.27 -0.74
C ALA A 57 8.47 -2.90 -1.04
N LEU A 58 8.50 -2.45 -2.31
CA LEU A 58 7.81 -1.22 -2.72
C LEU A 58 6.30 -1.33 -2.51
N LYS A 59 5.68 -2.47 -2.86
CA LYS A 59 4.25 -2.70 -2.60
C LYS A 59 3.90 -2.59 -1.12
N LYS A 60 4.70 -3.22 -0.24
CA LYS A 60 4.53 -3.14 1.21
C LYS A 60 4.72 -1.72 1.75
N LEU A 61 5.72 -0.98 1.26
CA LEU A 61 5.95 0.41 1.65
C LEU A 61 4.78 1.30 1.25
N LEU A 62 4.32 1.19 0.00
CA LEU A 62 3.17 1.95 -0.48
C LEU A 62 1.91 1.63 0.31
N ALA A 63 1.64 0.34 0.57
CA ALA A 63 0.53 -0.09 1.41
C ALA A 63 0.65 0.52 2.82
N ASN A 64 1.85 0.51 3.42
CA ASN A 64 2.08 1.09 4.74
C ASN A 64 1.95 2.62 4.76
N ASN A 65 2.29 3.30 3.67
CA ASN A 65 2.18 4.76 3.57
C ASN A 65 0.77 5.25 3.20
N ARG A 66 -0.17 4.36 2.84
CA ARG A 66 -1.57 4.75 2.58
C ARG A 66 -2.18 5.49 3.78
N ASN A 67 -3.08 6.42 3.47
CA ASN A 67 -3.76 7.23 4.48
C ASN A 67 -4.41 6.31 5.52
N ARG A 68 -4.22 6.62 6.81
CA ARG A 68 -4.77 5.82 7.91
C ARG A 68 -6.30 5.73 7.83
N VAL A 69 -6.97 6.80 7.41
CA VAL A 69 -8.42 6.85 7.15
C VAL A 69 -8.82 5.85 6.06
N GLU A 70 -8.03 5.77 4.99
CA GLU A 70 -8.27 4.86 3.87
C GLU A 70 -8.18 3.40 4.29
N LYS A 71 -7.15 3.07 5.09
CA LYS A 71 -6.96 1.72 5.58
C LYS A 71 -8.11 1.27 6.47
N GLU A 72 -8.48 2.07 7.47
CA GLU A 72 -9.58 1.69 8.35
C GLU A 72 -10.90 1.58 7.61
N LEU A 73 -11.21 2.53 6.72
CA LEU A 73 -12.44 2.46 5.94
C LEU A 73 -12.49 1.19 5.08
N ALA A 74 -11.38 0.86 4.40
CA ALA A 74 -11.29 -0.36 3.62
C ALA A 74 -11.46 -1.62 4.49
N THR A 75 -10.84 -1.66 5.67
CA THR A 75 -10.99 -2.77 6.63
C THR A 75 -12.45 -2.94 7.06
N ILE A 76 -13.12 -1.86 7.46
CA ILE A 76 -14.53 -1.91 7.89
C ILE A 76 -15.43 -2.42 6.76
N LEU A 77 -15.24 -1.91 5.54
CA LEU A 77 -16.04 -2.32 4.40
C LEU A 77 -15.82 -3.79 4.04
N LEU A 78 -14.55 -4.24 4.00
CA LEU A 78 -14.22 -5.64 3.74
C LEU A 78 -14.80 -6.58 4.81
N MET A 79 -14.72 -6.20 6.09
CA MET A 79 -15.35 -6.96 7.18
C MET A 79 -16.87 -7.05 7.01
N GLY A 80 -17.52 -5.97 6.57
CA GLY A 80 -18.96 -5.98 6.27
C GLY A 80 -19.29 -6.87 5.08
N MET A 81 -18.50 -6.83 4.01
CA MET A 81 -18.67 -7.69 2.84
C MET A 81 -18.55 -9.17 3.20
N ASP A 82 -17.53 -9.52 3.99
CA ASP A 82 -17.31 -10.88 4.47
C ASP A 82 -18.44 -11.35 5.40
N HIS A 83 -18.92 -10.47 6.29
CA HIS A 83 -19.99 -10.80 7.23
C HIS A 83 -21.33 -11.06 6.55
N PHE A 84 -21.69 -10.21 5.57
CA PHE A 84 -22.95 -10.34 4.83
C PHE A 84 -22.85 -11.23 3.58
N ASN A 85 -21.65 -11.74 3.27
CA ASN A 85 -21.36 -12.50 2.06
C ASN A 85 -21.84 -11.79 0.77
N ILE A 86 -21.48 -10.52 0.64
CA ILE A 86 -21.83 -9.65 -0.49
C ILE A 86 -20.58 -9.22 -1.27
N ASP A 87 -20.69 -9.13 -2.58
CA ASP A 87 -19.56 -8.79 -3.47
C ASP A 87 -19.35 -7.27 -3.64
N ASP A 88 -20.36 -6.46 -3.31
CA ASP A 88 -20.29 -5.00 -3.39
C ASP A 88 -21.09 -4.29 -2.28
N ILE A 89 -20.61 -3.11 -1.88
CA ILE A 89 -21.28 -2.22 -0.94
C ILE A 89 -21.49 -0.86 -1.61
N GLN A 90 -22.72 -0.39 -1.59
CA GLN A 90 -23.05 0.99 -1.92
C GLN A 90 -22.92 1.86 -0.68
N LEU A 91 -22.23 3.00 -0.82
CA LEU A 91 -21.82 3.81 0.33
C LEU A 91 -22.00 5.30 0.05
N CYS A 92 -22.68 6.00 0.96
CA CYS A 92 -22.67 7.46 0.97
C CYS A 92 -21.52 7.99 1.83
N PRO A 93 -20.92 9.15 1.48
CA PRO A 93 -19.84 9.75 2.28
C PRO A 93 -20.25 10.01 3.75
N ILE A 94 -21.53 10.28 4.01
CA ILE A 94 -22.02 10.51 5.37
C ILE A 94 -22.01 9.21 6.20
N ASP A 95 -22.40 8.08 5.61
CA ASP A 95 -22.39 6.79 6.32
C ASP A 95 -20.95 6.31 6.55
N ALA A 96 -20.10 6.49 5.54
CA ALA A 96 -18.66 6.21 5.66
C ALA A 96 -18.03 6.99 6.83
N LEU A 97 -18.45 8.24 7.04
CA LEU A 97 -18.03 9.02 8.19
C LEU A 97 -18.57 8.46 9.50
N GLN A 98 -19.84 8.05 9.54
CA GLN A 98 -20.45 7.46 10.74
C GLN A 98 -19.76 6.15 11.14
N LEU A 99 -19.43 5.30 10.16
CA LEU A 99 -18.65 4.08 10.38
C LEU A 99 -17.27 4.40 10.96
N LEU A 100 -16.57 5.40 10.41
CA LEU A 100 -15.27 5.82 10.91
C LEU A 100 -15.32 6.49 12.29
N ASN A 101 -16.38 7.24 12.60
CA ASN A 101 -16.55 7.89 13.92
C ASN A 101 -16.69 6.89 15.07
N ARG A 102 -17.04 5.63 14.79
CA ARG A 102 -17.04 4.54 15.78
C ARG A 102 -15.63 4.02 16.07
N THR A 103 -14.66 4.34 15.22
CA THR A 103 -13.24 4.02 15.42
C THR A 103 -12.51 5.16 16.12
N ARG A 104 -11.23 4.93 16.47
CA ARG A 104 -10.35 5.98 17.03
C ARG A 104 -9.84 6.97 15.98
N ILE A 105 -10.25 6.85 14.72
CA ILE A 105 -9.78 7.71 13.62
C ILE A 105 -10.74 8.87 13.40
N LYS A 106 -10.22 10.08 13.57
CA LYS A 106 -10.93 11.32 13.22
C LYS A 106 -10.69 11.67 11.76
N THR A 107 -11.76 11.98 11.04
CA THR A 107 -11.72 12.51 9.67
C THR A 107 -12.86 13.48 9.44
N ASP A 108 -12.84 14.20 8.31
CA ASP A 108 -13.88 15.14 7.89
C ASP A 108 -14.49 14.69 6.55
N LEU A 109 -15.74 15.10 6.30
CA LEU A 109 -16.46 14.85 5.04
C LEU A 109 -15.68 15.32 3.82
N THR A 110 -14.98 16.45 3.92
CA THR A 110 -14.19 16.99 2.81
C THR A 110 -13.04 16.06 2.45
N GLN A 111 -12.34 15.55 3.48
CA GLN A 111 -11.23 14.62 3.31
C GLN A 111 -11.75 13.28 2.74
N LEU A 112 -12.87 12.81 3.24
CA LEU A 112 -13.48 11.55 2.84
C LEU A 112 -13.97 11.59 1.38
N ARG A 113 -14.64 12.67 0.97
CA ARG A 113 -15.04 12.88 -0.44
C ARG A 113 -13.83 12.90 -1.37
N ARG A 114 -12.74 13.57 -0.97
CA ARG A 114 -11.48 13.56 -1.74
C ARG A 114 -10.88 12.17 -1.84
N LEU A 115 -10.91 11.39 -0.76
CA LEU A 115 -10.42 10.01 -0.74
C LEU A 115 -11.22 9.13 -1.71
N LEU A 116 -12.56 9.12 -1.58
CA LEU A 116 -13.43 8.29 -2.42
C LEU A 116 -13.31 8.65 -3.91
N LYS A 117 -13.21 9.95 -4.24
CA LYS A 117 -13.13 10.41 -5.63
C LYS A 117 -11.73 10.36 -6.23
N ASN A 118 -10.69 10.74 -5.48
CA ASN A 118 -9.34 10.88 -6.05
C ASN A 118 -8.48 9.64 -5.83
N SER A 119 -8.56 9.03 -4.64
CA SER A 119 -7.77 7.84 -4.32
C SER A 119 -8.44 6.57 -4.84
N TRP A 120 -9.73 6.39 -4.56
CA TRP A 120 -10.47 5.19 -4.98
C TRP A 120 -11.11 5.31 -6.35
N LYS A 121 -11.28 6.54 -6.85
CA LYS A 121 -11.85 6.81 -8.18
C LYS A 121 -13.21 6.16 -8.38
N LEU A 122 -14.02 6.15 -7.32
CA LEU A 122 -15.38 5.63 -7.39
C LEU A 122 -16.25 6.51 -8.29
N GLU A 123 -17.14 5.87 -9.03
CA GLU A 123 -18.14 6.54 -9.84
C GLU A 123 -19.42 6.78 -9.01
N ASN A 124 -20.03 7.94 -9.20
CA ASN A 124 -21.29 8.25 -8.55
C ASN A 124 -22.42 7.45 -9.21
N GLN A 125 -23.23 6.79 -8.40
CA GLN A 125 -24.45 6.13 -8.86
C GLN A 125 -25.52 7.14 -9.28
N LYS A 126 -26.39 6.74 -10.21
CA LYS A 126 -27.48 7.59 -10.75
C LYS A 126 -28.62 7.80 -9.76
N ASN A 127 -28.84 6.85 -8.84
CA ASN A 127 -29.93 6.88 -7.86
C ASN A 127 -29.37 6.75 -6.44
N THR A 128 -29.73 7.67 -5.56
CA THR A 128 -29.31 7.71 -4.15
C THR A 128 -30.36 7.16 -3.18
N LEU A 129 -31.57 6.82 -3.66
CA LEU A 129 -32.73 6.49 -2.82
C LEU A 129 -32.91 4.98 -2.56
N CYS A 130 -32.10 4.12 -3.18
CA CYS A 130 -32.27 2.68 -3.08
C CYS A 130 -30.90 2.00 -2.95
N TYR A 131 -30.32 2.06 -1.75
CA TYR A 131 -29.11 1.28 -1.42
C TYR A 131 -29.20 0.71 -0.01
N GLN A 132 -28.53 -0.41 0.20
CA GLN A 132 -28.41 -1.04 1.51
C GLN A 132 -27.34 -0.32 2.32
N ARG A 133 -27.72 0.22 3.48
CA ARG A 133 -26.81 0.97 4.34
C ARG A 133 -26.15 0.03 5.35
N LEU A 134 -24.83 -0.01 5.35
CA LEU A 134 -24.04 -0.66 6.40
C LEU A 134 -24.11 0.18 7.68
N VAL A 135 -24.51 -0.42 8.80
CA VAL A 135 -24.62 0.25 10.11
C VAL A 135 -23.90 -0.58 11.16
N TRP A 136 -23.05 0.04 11.96
CA TRP A 136 -22.45 -0.60 13.14
C TRP A 136 -23.32 -0.37 14.37
N TRP A 137 -23.74 -1.45 15.00
CA TRP A 137 -24.52 -1.40 16.23
C TRP A 137 -23.63 -1.10 17.44
N GLY A 138 -24.21 -0.59 18.53
CA GLY A 138 -23.48 -0.14 19.72
C GLY A 138 -22.77 -1.25 20.50
N ASP A 139 -23.13 -2.51 20.22
CA ASP A 139 -22.55 -3.72 20.78
C ASP A 139 -21.30 -4.20 20.03
N GLY A 140 -20.91 -3.53 18.93
CA GLY A 140 -19.76 -3.90 18.11
C GLY A 140 -20.06 -4.97 17.06
N SER A 141 -21.34 -5.33 16.87
CA SER A 141 -21.79 -6.12 15.72
C SER A 141 -21.96 -5.24 14.48
N ILE A 142 -21.67 -5.83 13.31
CA ILE A 142 -21.95 -5.27 11.98
C ILE A 142 -23.30 -5.82 11.52
#